data_AF-A0A314KSC9-F1
#
_entry.id   AF-A0A314KSC9-F1
#
_cell.length_a   1.000
_cell.length_b   1.000
_cell.length_c   1.000
_cell.angle_alpha   90.00
_cell.angle_beta   90.00
_cell.angle_gamma   90.00
#
_symmetry.space_group_name_H-M   'P 1'
#
loop_
_entity.id
_entity.type
_entity.pdbx_description
1 polymer ?
#
loop_
_entity_poly.entity_id
_entity_poly.type
_entity_poly.pdbx_seq_one_letter_code
_entity_poly.pdbx_strand_id
1 'polypeptide(L)'
;IKFGIQVPQDCVFCARNVETFDHLFFDYPNTSILWDRILRWLGVTRKIGCWQDEIVWISSIAKRKNGKADITTTAFVMVVYCIWCERNSIRFSKGRYMVDDICKEIDVHMHIQG
;
A
#
# COMPACT_ATOMS: atom_id res chain seq x y z
N ILE A 1 -24.80 -1.60 -13.01
CA ILE A 1 -24.10 -2.66 -12.25
C ILE A 1 -22.92 -2.01 -11.55
N LYS A 2 -22.89 -1.98 -10.21
CA LYS A 2 -21.70 -1.56 -9.46
C LYS A 2 -20.81 -2.80 -9.32
N PHE A 3 -19.72 -2.86 -10.05
CA PHE A 3 -18.66 -3.82 -9.77
C PHE A 3 -18.03 -3.45 -8.43
N GLY A 4 -17.81 -4.46 -7.58
CA GLY A 4 -17.13 -4.28 -6.30
C GLY A 4 -17.37 -5.45 -5.37
N ILE A 5 -16.31 -6.24 -5.14
CA ILE A 5 -16.24 -7.12 -3.97
C ILE A 5 -16.52 -6.24 -2.75
N GLN A 6 -17.54 -6.59 -1.97
CA GLN A 6 -17.81 -5.89 -0.71
C GLN A 6 -16.73 -6.28 0.29
N VAL A 7 -15.68 -5.46 0.35
CA VAL A 7 -14.56 -5.65 1.26
C VAL A 7 -14.83 -4.86 2.54
N PRO A 8 -14.54 -5.41 3.74
CA PRO A 8 -14.63 -4.64 4.97
C PRO A 8 -13.86 -3.33 4.86
N GLN A 9 -14.48 -2.21 5.23
CA GLN A 9 -13.80 -0.91 5.13
C GLN A 9 -12.71 -0.76 6.20
N ASP A 10 -12.73 -1.60 7.23
CA ASP A 10 -11.72 -1.60 8.27
C ASP A 10 -10.36 -2.03 7.73
N CYS A 11 -9.34 -1.36 8.23
CA CYS A 11 -7.94 -1.66 8.01
C CYS A 11 -7.60 -3.06 8.50
N VAL A 12 -6.97 -3.85 7.63
CA VAL A 12 -6.64 -5.25 7.92
C VAL A 12 -5.66 -5.41 9.08
N PHE A 13 -4.87 -4.37 9.39
CA PHE A 13 -3.87 -4.42 10.45
C PHE A 13 -4.40 -4.10 11.84
N CYS A 14 -5.53 -3.37 11.95
CA CYS A 14 -6.08 -2.94 13.25
C CYS A 14 -7.54 -3.33 13.47
N ALA A 15 -8.27 -3.70 12.42
CA ALA A 15 -9.69 -4.06 12.43
C ALA A 15 -10.58 -3.04 13.19
N ARG A 16 -10.20 -1.76 13.17
CA ARG A 16 -10.86 -0.70 13.96
C ARG A 16 -11.07 0.59 13.17
N ASN A 17 -10.04 1.05 12.48
CA ASN A 17 -10.10 2.28 11.70
C ASN A 17 -10.39 1.96 10.24
N VAL A 18 -11.07 2.87 9.56
CA VAL A 18 -11.24 2.81 8.11
C VAL A 18 -9.88 2.79 7.43
N GLU A 19 -9.71 1.89 6.47
CA GLU A 19 -8.51 1.79 5.65
C GLU A 19 -8.44 2.96 4.67
N THR A 20 -7.60 3.95 5.00
CA THR A 20 -7.20 5.04 4.09
C THR A 20 -5.71 4.90 3.78
N PHE A 21 -5.20 5.63 2.78
CA PHE A 21 -3.76 5.66 2.52
C PHE A 21 -2.98 6.23 3.71
N ASP A 22 -3.49 7.30 4.32
CA ASP A 22 -2.90 7.87 5.53
C ASP A 22 -2.80 6.82 6.63
N HIS A 23 -3.91 6.12 6.90
CA HIS A 23 -3.92 5.13 7.95
C HIS A 23 -3.04 3.92 7.64
N LEU A 24 -3.10 3.41 6.42
CA LEU A 24 -2.36 2.23 6.00
C LEU A 24 -0.85 2.44 6.06
N PHE A 25 -0.36 3.59 5.57
CA PHE A 25 1.08 3.82 5.39
C PHE A 25 1.71 4.64 6.52
N PHE A 26 1.00 5.58 7.15
CA PHE A 26 1.61 6.58 8.01
C PHE A 26 0.97 6.77 9.40
N ASP A 27 -0.30 6.43 9.62
CA ASP A 27 -0.92 6.51 10.96
C ASP A 27 -0.92 5.19 11.71
N TYR A 28 -0.92 4.04 11.01
CA TYR A 28 -0.84 2.75 11.70
C TYR A 28 0.57 2.57 12.30
N PRO A 29 0.72 2.29 13.61
CA PRO A 29 2.01 2.38 14.29
C PRO A 29 3.14 1.57 13.64
N ASN A 30 2.87 0.34 13.18
CA ASN A 30 3.92 -0.51 12.62
C ASN A 30 4.43 -0.01 11.26
N THR A 31 3.53 0.49 10.39
CA THR A 31 3.90 1.00 9.07
C THR A 31 4.56 2.37 9.17
N SER A 32 4.09 3.21 10.10
CA SER A 32 4.74 4.49 10.44
C SER A 32 6.16 4.29 10.98
N ILE A 33 6.35 3.37 11.94
CA ILE A 33 7.66 3.03 12.50
C ILE A 33 8.59 2.45 11.43
N LEU A 34 8.06 1.62 10.52
CA LEU A 34 8.84 1.08 9.40
C LEU A 34 9.39 2.22 8.54
N TRP A 35 8.56 3.19 8.17
CA TRP A 35 9.01 4.33 7.36
C TRP A 35 10.01 5.21 8.10
N ASP A 36 9.79 5.51 9.38
CA ASP A 36 10.72 6.28 10.22
C ASP A 36 12.11 5.61 10.30
N ARG A 37 12.14 4.29 10.47
CA ARG A 37 13.41 3.54 10.49
C ARG A 37 14.16 3.63 9.18
N ILE A 38 13.46 3.52 8.06
CA ILE A 38 14.06 3.65 6.72
C ILE A 38 14.59 5.07 6.50
N LEU A 39 13.84 6.10 6.90
CA LEU A 39 14.30 7.50 6.83
C LEU A 39 15.57 7.71 7.65
N ARG A 40 15.62 7.21 8.89
CA ARG A 40 16.83 7.29 9.73
C ARG A 40 18.01 6.57 9.10
N TRP A 41 17.79 5.39 8.53
CA TRP A 41 18.84 4.64 7.82
C TRP A 41 19.38 5.41 6.61
N LEU A 42 18.53 6.16 5.91
CA LEU A 42 18.92 7.06 4.80
C LEU A 42 19.58 8.37 5.27
N GLY A 43 19.72 8.59 6.58
CA GLY A 43 20.20 9.84 7.16
C GLY A 43 19.25 11.01 6.91
N VAL A 44 17.94 10.75 6.89
CA VAL A 44 16.88 11.75 6.75
C VAL A 44 16.14 11.88 8.09
N THR A 45 16.30 13.02 8.74
CA THR A 45 15.55 13.37 9.95
C THR A 45 14.44 14.35 9.59
N ARG A 46 13.20 13.87 9.54
CA ARG A 46 12.02 14.70 9.30
C ARG A 46 10.81 14.13 10.02
N LYS A 47 9.82 14.98 10.27
CA LYS A 47 8.49 14.52 10.67
C LYS A 47 7.81 13.86 9.46
N ILE A 48 7.28 12.65 9.65
CA ILE A 48 6.43 11.98 8.68
C ILE A 48 5.11 12.75 8.59
N GLY A 49 4.70 13.08 7.37
CA GLY A 49 3.46 13.78 7.07
C GLY A 49 2.33 12.82 6.70
N CYS A 50 1.22 13.38 6.23
CA CYS A 50 0.16 12.55 5.63
C CYS A 50 0.62 11.99 4.28
N TRP A 51 -0.17 11.10 3.69
CA TRP A 51 0.13 10.47 2.41
C TRP A 51 0.50 11.49 1.33
N GLN A 52 -0.27 12.58 1.22
CA GLN A 52 -0.03 13.60 0.23
C GLN A 52 1.29 14.35 0.47
N ASP A 53 1.64 14.63 1.72
CA ASP A 53 2.91 15.28 2.07
C ASP A 53 4.11 14.41 1.69
N GLU A 54 4.02 13.10 1.94
CA GLU A 54 5.06 12.14 1.58
C GLU A 54 5.23 12.04 0.06
N ILE A 55 4.12 12.01 -0.69
CA ILE A 55 4.15 11.97 -2.16
C ILE A 55 4.77 13.24 -2.74
N VAL A 56 4.41 14.41 -2.22
CA VAL A 56 5.00 15.70 -2.65
C VAL A 56 6.49 15.72 -2.33
N TRP A 57 6.87 15.27 -1.13
CA TRP A 57 8.27 15.22 -0.71
C TRP A 57 9.09 14.28 -1.60
N ILE A 58 8.67 13.02 -1.77
CA ILE A 58 9.35 12.03 -2.62
C ILE A 58 9.45 12.52 -4.07
N SER A 59 8.37 13.12 -4.60
CA SER A 59 8.38 13.69 -5.94
C SER A 59 9.41 14.81 -6.10
N SER A 60 9.63 15.61 -5.05
CA SER A 60 10.68 16.63 -5.03
C SER A 60 12.09 16.04 -4.97
N ILE A 61 12.26 14.91 -4.27
CA ILE A 61 13.54 14.20 -4.17
C ILE A 61 13.89 13.57 -5.51
N ALA A 62 12.94 12.87 -6.14
CA ALA A 62 13.12 12.18 -7.42
C ALA A 62 13.63 13.11 -8.54
N LYS A 63 13.35 14.42 -8.47
CA LYS A 63 13.82 15.43 -9.44
C LYS A 63 15.32 15.77 -9.31
N ARG A 64 15.98 15.42 -8.20
CA ARG A 64 17.35 15.87 -7.88
C ARG A 64 18.47 15.09 -8.61
N LYS A 65 18.12 14.09 -9.43
CA LYS A 65 19.01 13.33 -10.33
C LYS A 65 20.40 12.98 -9.73
N ASN A 66 20.40 12.39 -8.54
CA ASN A 66 21.63 11.93 -7.88
C ASN A 66 21.37 10.61 -7.13
N GLY A 67 22.44 9.86 -6.86
CA GLY A 67 22.32 8.53 -6.26
C GLY A 67 21.60 8.52 -4.91
N LYS A 68 21.76 9.54 -4.05
CA LYS A 68 21.02 9.63 -2.78
C LYS A 68 19.51 9.80 -3.02
N ALA A 69 19.14 10.62 -4.01
CA ALA A 69 17.75 10.78 -4.41
C ALA A 69 17.17 9.47 -4.95
N ASP A 70 17.88 8.76 -5.81
CA ASP A 70 17.43 7.48 -6.38
C ASP A 70 17.23 6.41 -5.30
N ILE A 71 18.19 6.28 -4.37
CA ILE A 71 18.08 5.37 -3.23
C ILE A 71 16.88 5.75 -2.35
N THR A 72 16.68 7.04 -2.07
CA THR A 72 15.57 7.50 -1.22
C THR A 72 14.21 7.23 -1.87
N THR A 73 14.06 7.53 -3.16
CA THR A 73 12.83 7.27 -3.91
C THR A 73 12.57 5.77 -4.02
N THR A 74 13.60 4.97 -4.28
CA THR A 74 13.48 3.50 -4.34
C THR A 74 13.05 2.92 -2.99
N ALA A 75 13.66 3.36 -1.89
CA ALA A 75 13.31 2.93 -0.55
C ALA A 75 11.84 3.22 -0.22
N PHE A 76 11.32 4.38 -0.61
CA PHE A 76 9.91 4.71 -0.46
C PHE A 76 9.00 3.75 -1.23
N VAL A 77 9.28 3.53 -2.52
CA VAL A 77 8.52 2.60 -3.37
C VAL A 77 8.52 1.19 -2.77
N MET A 78 9.67 0.73 -2.27
CA MET A 78 9.79 -0.59 -1.63
C MET A 78 8.95 -0.69 -0.35
N VAL A 79 8.95 0.35 0.50
CA VAL A 79 8.13 0.36 1.72
C VAL A 79 6.63 0.30 1.38
N VAL A 80 6.18 1.13 0.44
CA VAL A 80 4.79 1.12 -0.03
C VAL A 80 4.42 -0.25 -0.61
N TYR A 81 5.29 -0.82 -1.44
CA TYR A 81 5.08 -2.14 -2.05
C TYR A 81 4.97 -3.25 -1.00
N CYS A 82 5.91 -3.33 -0.06
CA CYS A 82 5.89 -4.36 0.98
C CYS A 82 4.63 -4.28 1.85
N ILE A 83 4.22 -3.07 2.25
CA ILE A 83 2.99 -2.86 3.03
C ILE A 83 1.77 -3.28 2.22
N TRP A 84 1.71 -2.94 0.93
CA TRP A 84 0.61 -3.32 0.05
C TRP A 84 0.51 -4.83 -0.14
N CYS A 85 1.64 -5.51 -0.33
CA CYS A 85 1.72 -6.97 -0.43
C CYS A 85 1.21 -7.64 0.85
N GLU A 86 1.65 -7.19 2.01
CA GLU A 86 1.20 -7.72 3.30
C GLU A 86 -0.30 -7.47 3.50
N ARG A 87 -0.78 -6.25 3.22
CA ARG A 87 -2.19 -5.89 3.30
C ARG A 87 -3.05 -6.78 2.42
N ASN A 88 -2.64 -7.01 1.17
CA ASN A 88 -3.35 -7.88 0.25
C ASN A 88 -3.30 -9.34 0.68
N SER A 89 -2.15 -9.81 1.18
CA SER A 89 -2.04 -11.14 1.78
C SER A 89 -3.06 -11.30 2.91
N ILE A 90 -3.13 -10.39 3.87
CA ILE A 90 -4.10 -10.51 4.98
C ILE A 90 -5.56 -10.42 4.47
N ARG A 91 -5.83 -9.52 3.52
CA ARG A 91 -7.17 -9.29 2.99
C ARG A 91 -7.71 -10.49 2.21
N PHE A 92 -6.85 -11.17 1.47
CA PHE A 92 -7.27 -12.20 0.51
C PHE A 92 -6.77 -13.62 0.86
N SER A 93 -5.82 -13.79 1.78
CA SER A 93 -5.24 -15.08 2.19
C SER A 93 -6.00 -15.76 3.34
N LYS A 94 -7.33 -15.63 3.38
CA LYS A 94 -8.21 -16.54 4.16
C LYS A 94 -8.98 -17.54 3.29
N GLY A 95 -8.78 -17.54 1.99
CA GLY A 95 -9.25 -18.59 1.09
C GLY A 95 -8.10 -19.02 0.18
N ARG A 96 -7.84 -20.32 0.08
CA ARG A 96 -7.07 -20.83 -1.06
C ARG A 96 -7.79 -20.34 -2.31
N TYR A 97 -7.09 -19.66 -3.20
CA TYR A 97 -7.63 -19.42 -4.54
C TYR A 97 -7.88 -20.78 -5.18
N MET A 98 -9.12 -21.24 -5.15
CA MET A 98 -9.51 -22.40 -5.94
C MET A 98 -9.59 -21.93 -7.38
N VAL A 99 -8.89 -22.65 -8.26
CA VAL A 99 -8.90 -22.37 -9.70
C VAL A 99 -10.34 -22.25 -10.21
N ASP A 100 -11.25 -23.04 -9.66
CA ASP A 100 -12.69 -23.01 -9.97
C ASP A 100 -13.35 -21.66 -9.65
N ASP A 101 -12.94 -20.96 -8.59
CA ASP A 101 -13.53 -19.68 -8.22
C ASP A 101 -13.01 -18.55 -9.12
N ILE A 102 -11.73 -18.61 -9.49
CA ILE A 102 -11.14 -17.69 -10.48
C ILE A 102 -11.78 -17.93 -11.86
N CYS A 103 -11.95 -19.19 -12.27
CA CYS A 103 -12.59 -19.53 -13.53
C CYS A 103 -14.03 -19.04 -13.57
N LYS A 104 -14.80 -19.16 -12.47
CA LYS A 104 -16.16 -18.62 -12.38
C LYS A 104 -16.18 -17.09 -12.45
N GLU A 105 -15.25 -16.42 -11.77
CA GLU A 105 -15.18 -14.96 -11.81
C GLU A 105 -14.85 -14.47 -13.23
N ILE A 106 -13.88 -15.11 -13.90
CA ILE A 106 -13.56 -14.85 -15.30
C ILE A 106 -14.78 -15.11 -16.21
N ASP A 107 -15.46 -16.25 -16.04
CA ASP A 107 -16.60 -16.63 -16.86
C ASP A 107 -17.78 -15.65 -16.73
N VAL A 108 -18.09 -15.22 -15.51
CA VAL A 108 -19.09 -14.18 -15.24
C VAL A 108 -18.69 -12.87 -15.90
N HIS A 109 -17.42 -12.48 -15.84
CA HIS A 109 -16.95 -11.25 -16.48
C HIS A 109 -16.99 -11.30 -18.01
N MET A 110 -16.75 -12.47 -18.60
CA MET A 110 -16.83 -12.66 -20.05
C MET A 110 -18.27 -12.63 -20.56
N HIS A 111 -19.20 -13.27 -19.85
CA HIS A 111 -20.62 -13.33 -20.27
C HIS A 111 -21.38 -12.00 -20.11
N ILE A 112 -20.90 -11.09 -19.26
CA ILE A 112 -21.50 -9.76 -19.09
C ILE A 112 -21.03 -8.77 -20.17
N GLN A 113 -19.95 -9.08 -20.89
CA GLN A 113 -19.40 -8.25 -21.97
C GLN A 113 -19.64 -8.82 -23.38
N GLY A 114 -20.38 -9.93 -23.49
CA GLY A 114 -20.86 -10.50 -24.76
C GLY A 114 -22.26 -10.04 -25.12
#